data_AF-A0A661TYG8-F1
#
_entry.id   AF-A0A661TYG8-F1
#
_cell.length_a   1.000
_cell.length_b   1.000
_cell.length_c   1.000
_cell.angle_alpha   90.00
_cell.angle_beta   90.00
_cell.angle_gamma   90.00
#
_symmetry.space_group_name_H-M   'P 1'
#
loop_
_entity.id
_entity.type
_entity.pdbx_description
1 polymer ?
#
loop_
_entity_poly.entity_id
_entity_poly.type
_entity_poly.pdbx_seq_one_letter_code
_entity_poly.pdbx_strand_id
1 'polypeptide(L)'
;MCRAIKIILNKNHRGWLYFVFIIAFLVEVLISNIQCIGAQEEDVTIEPNKKIQSIIIDMVSPTKEDKEKFAGRGEEFFKAKLAELRELGGKDYEKLIPQLVYYSVYGKELLKGRVEKPDVVEAMFAGVIIEQLKISKEQIVNAILPFLRTKDEHLRKEMYNWLGGYDYNETTRSRDYSYYQSLIQAKKDNPPQGLIQYMYWRSPQTALITLMNIYLQSEEEKEIITICKDIIEEDIKNRYYGPMEEKANISPEAISSLNELSRYKQWWIHLYVAEIIKQHPEFNNPEIIERLKQDKHPLVQKVLKEVRDK
;
A
#
# COMPACT_ATOMS: atom_id res chain seq x y z
N MET A 1 34.40 34.77 58.35
CA MET A 1 34.47 33.50 57.56
C MET A 1 33.13 33.08 56.94
N CYS A 2 32.13 33.97 56.72
CA CYS A 2 30.79 33.56 56.25
C CYS A 2 30.15 34.47 55.16
N ARG A 3 30.92 35.17 54.32
CA ARG A 3 30.33 35.97 53.20
C ARG A 3 30.94 35.77 51.82
N ALA A 4 31.93 34.88 51.66
CA ALA A 4 32.61 34.68 50.37
C ALA A 4 32.09 33.47 49.54
N ILE A 5 31.16 32.66 50.05
CA ILE A 5 30.72 31.41 49.37
C ILE A 5 29.39 31.57 48.59
N LYS A 6 28.68 32.71 48.71
CA LYS A 6 27.34 32.84 48.13
C LYS A 6 27.28 33.39 46.69
N ILE A 7 28.41 33.61 46.03
CA ILE A 7 28.47 34.22 44.68
C ILE A 7 28.95 33.26 43.58
N ILE A 8 29.49 32.08 43.93
CA ILE A 8 30.02 31.13 42.92
C ILE A 8 28.96 30.12 42.42
N LEU A 9 27.76 30.06 43.03
CA LEU A 9 26.70 29.13 42.61
C LEU A 9 25.70 29.70 41.58
N ASN A 10 25.79 30.99 41.21
CA ASN A 10 24.76 31.63 40.36
C ASN A 10 25.18 31.91 38.91
N LYS A 11 26.40 31.52 38.49
CA LYS A 11 26.86 31.71 37.10
C LYS A 11 26.96 30.43 36.26
N ASN A 12 26.96 29.24 36.88
CA ASN A 12 27.03 27.97 36.15
C ASN A 12 25.68 27.32 35.84
N HIS A 13 24.57 27.84 36.39
CA HIS A 13 23.25 27.24 36.15
C HIS A 13 22.75 27.42 34.71
N ARG A 14 23.13 28.51 34.04
CA ARG A 14 22.75 28.76 32.63
C ARG A 14 23.44 27.79 31.68
N GLY A 15 24.75 27.54 31.85
CA GLY A 15 25.49 26.59 31.02
C GLY A 15 24.95 25.17 31.14
N TRP A 16 24.58 24.74 32.35
CA TRP A 16 23.98 23.42 32.57
C TRP A 16 22.59 23.29 31.94
N LEU A 17 21.76 24.33 32.01
CA LEU A 17 20.46 24.35 31.32
C LEU A 17 20.63 24.27 29.79
N TYR A 18 21.55 25.03 29.20
CA TYR A 18 21.83 24.94 27.76
C TYR A 18 22.33 23.55 27.35
N PHE A 19 23.18 22.92 28.17
CA PHE A 19 23.67 21.58 27.91
C PHE A 19 22.55 20.53 27.98
N VAL A 20 21.64 20.64 28.96
CA VAL A 20 20.46 19.76 29.06
C VAL A 20 19.52 19.96 27.87
N PHE A 21 19.31 21.20 27.42
CA PHE A 21 18.51 21.48 26.22
C PHE A 21 19.15 20.91 24.94
N ILE A 22 20.47 21.01 24.79
CA ILE A 22 21.19 20.43 23.64
C ILE A 22 21.09 18.90 23.68
N ILE A 23 21.25 18.26 24.84
CA ILE A 23 21.10 16.81 24.96
C ILE A 23 19.65 16.39 24.68
N ALA A 24 18.66 17.08 25.23
CA ALA A 24 17.26 16.78 24.97
C ALA A 24 16.92 16.90 23.48
N PHE A 25 17.38 17.96 22.83
CA PHE A 25 17.23 18.15 21.38
C PHE A 25 17.95 17.08 20.57
N LEU A 26 19.18 16.71 20.95
CA LEU A 26 19.92 15.63 20.29
C LEU A 26 19.26 14.27 20.48
N VAL A 27 18.67 14.00 21.66
CA VAL A 27 17.92 12.77 21.95
C VAL A 27 16.61 12.75 21.16
N GLU A 28 15.88 13.86 21.04
CA GLU A 28 14.71 13.96 20.14
C GLU A 28 15.10 13.70 18.69
N VAL A 29 16.16 14.35 18.19
CA VAL A 29 16.67 14.13 16.82
C VAL A 29 17.15 12.69 16.63
N LEU A 30 17.75 12.05 17.64
CA LEU A 30 18.12 10.63 17.60
C LEU A 30 16.91 9.72 17.63
N ILE A 31 15.89 9.98 18.45
CA ILE A 31 14.67 9.17 18.51
C ILE A 31 13.87 9.31 17.22
N SER A 32 13.72 10.51 16.67
CA SER A 32 13.10 10.74 15.36
C SER A 32 13.90 10.11 14.21
N ASN A 33 15.24 10.11 14.28
CA ASN A 33 16.06 9.40 13.28
C ASN A 33 15.99 7.87 13.45
N ILE A 34 15.91 7.34 14.68
CA ILE A 34 15.80 5.90 14.94
C ILE A 34 14.42 5.38 14.54
N GLN A 35 13.35 6.17 14.69
CA GLN A 35 12.02 5.81 14.17
C GLN A 35 11.99 5.70 12.63
N CYS A 36 12.89 6.41 11.93
CA CYS A 36 13.08 6.27 10.48
C CYS A 36 14.05 5.14 10.07
N ILE A 37 14.92 4.68 10.96
CA ILE A 37 15.92 3.64 10.68
C ILE A 37 15.32 2.28 11.04
N GLY A 38 14.61 1.70 10.07
CA GLY A 38 14.46 0.26 9.96
C GLY A 38 13.51 -0.39 10.97
N ALA A 39 12.21 -0.21 10.77
CA ALA A 39 11.34 -1.38 10.94
C ALA A 39 11.88 -2.43 9.96
N GLN A 40 12.69 -3.37 10.47
CA GLN A 40 13.16 -4.53 9.71
C GLN A 40 11.95 -5.07 8.95
N GLU A 41 12.08 -5.22 7.63
CA GLU A 41 11.04 -5.80 6.81
C GLU A 41 10.90 -7.26 7.22
N GLU A 42 10.09 -7.52 8.25
CA GLU A 42 9.62 -8.87 8.50
C GLU A 42 8.88 -9.29 7.23
N ASP A 43 9.40 -10.35 6.61
CA ASP A 43 8.82 -10.93 5.43
C ASP A 43 7.53 -11.63 5.83
N VAL A 44 6.44 -10.87 5.87
CA VAL A 44 5.12 -11.39 6.24
C VAL A 44 4.56 -12.12 5.02
N THR A 45 4.75 -13.43 4.99
CA THR A 45 4.18 -14.30 3.96
C THR A 45 2.90 -14.98 4.45
N ILE A 46 2.04 -15.36 3.50
CA ILE A 46 0.84 -16.14 3.79
C ILE A 46 1.25 -17.61 3.83
N GLU A 47 1.39 -18.17 5.03
CA GLU A 47 1.60 -19.60 5.18
C GLU A 47 0.30 -20.37 4.88
N PRO A 48 0.31 -21.37 3.98
CA PRO A 48 -0.90 -22.09 3.62
C PRO A 48 -1.42 -22.92 4.79
N ASN A 49 -2.65 -22.63 5.23
CA ASN A 49 -3.36 -23.46 6.19
C ASN A 49 -3.92 -24.69 5.47
N LYS A 50 -3.27 -25.84 5.69
CA LYS A 50 -3.63 -27.12 5.03
C LYS A 50 -5.11 -27.47 5.12
N LYS A 51 -5.78 -27.19 6.24
CA LYS A 51 -7.19 -27.52 6.43
C LYS A 51 -8.10 -26.60 5.60
N ILE A 52 -7.86 -25.29 5.64
CA ILE A 52 -8.62 -24.32 4.84
C ILE A 52 -8.40 -24.58 3.35
N GLN A 53 -7.15 -24.77 2.92
CA GLN A 53 -6.83 -25.07 1.52
C GLN A 53 -7.48 -26.37 1.04
N SER A 54 -7.47 -27.43 1.85
CA SER A 54 -8.16 -28.68 1.52
C SER A 54 -9.65 -28.44 1.29
N ILE A 55 -10.32 -27.70 2.17
CA ILE A 55 -11.75 -27.41 2.02
C ILE A 55 -12.02 -26.63 0.73
N ILE A 56 -11.23 -25.59 0.43
CA ILE A 56 -11.36 -24.81 -0.81
C ILE A 56 -11.21 -25.73 -2.04
N ILE A 57 -10.17 -26.58 -2.05
CA ILE A 57 -9.91 -27.53 -3.14
C ILE A 57 -11.05 -28.53 -3.28
N ASP A 58 -11.58 -29.08 -2.18
CA ASP A 58 -12.67 -30.05 -2.19
C ASP A 58 -13.98 -29.42 -2.68
N MET A 59 -14.20 -28.12 -2.43
CA MET A 59 -15.36 -27.42 -2.98
C MET A 59 -15.25 -27.22 -4.50
N VAL A 60 -14.04 -27.10 -5.04
CA VAL A 60 -13.78 -26.93 -6.48
C VAL A 60 -13.76 -28.27 -7.23
N SER A 61 -13.12 -29.28 -6.65
CA SER A 61 -13.05 -30.63 -7.19
C SER A 61 -13.40 -31.64 -6.09
N PRO A 62 -14.70 -31.89 -5.87
CA PRO A 62 -15.15 -32.82 -4.84
C PRO A 62 -14.59 -34.21 -5.07
N THR A 63 -14.22 -34.90 -3.98
CA THR A 63 -13.74 -36.28 -4.04
C THR A 63 -14.84 -37.23 -4.51
N LYS A 64 -14.49 -38.48 -4.85
CA LYS A 64 -15.51 -39.50 -5.15
C LYS A 64 -16.45 -39.73 -3.96
N GLU A 65 -15.88 -39.77 -2.76
CA GLU A 65 -16.64 -39.92 -1.51
C GLU A 65 -17.61 -38.74 -1.32
N ASP A 66 -17.19 -37.50 -1.58
CA ASP A 66 -18.08 -36.34 -1.52
C ASP A 66 -19.21 -36.43 -2.55
N LYS A 67 -18.90 -36.83 -3.78
CA LYS A 67 -19.90 -37.01 -4.84
C LYS A 67 -20.94 -38.07 -4.49
N GLU A 68 -20.51 -39.16 -3.85
CA GLU A 68 -21.39 -40.23 -3.38
C GLU A 68 -22.23 -39.79 -2.17
N LYS A 69 -21.60 -39.16 -1.16
CA LYS A 69 -22.26 -38.66 0.05
C LYS A 69 -23.33 -37.60 -0.26
N PHE A 70 -23.06 -36.76 -1.24
CA PHE A 70 -23.94 -35.67 -1.64
C PHE A 70 -24.61 -35.91 -3.00
N ALA A 71 -24.87 -37.17 -3.38
CA ALA A 71 -25.48 -37.61 -4.65
C ALA A 71 -26.59 -36.69 -5.22
N GLY A 72 -26.22 -35.65 -5.98
CA GLY A 72 -27.14 -34.65 -6.56
C GLY A 72 -27.50 -33.44 -5.68
N ARG A 73 -27.00 -33.36 -4.43
CA ARG A 73 -27.22 -32.29 -3.45
C ARG A 73 -26.03 -31.33 -3.37
N GLY A 74 -25.59 -30.83 -4.52
CA GLY A 74 -24.43 -29.94 -4.62
C GLY A 74 -24.54 -28.67 -3.76
N GLU A 75 -25.75 -28.12 -3.61
CA GLU A 75 -25.99 -26.95 -2.76
C GLU A 75 -25.79 -27.27 -1.27
N GLU A 76 -26.24 -28.44 -0.79
CA GLU A 76 -26.03 -28.85 0.61
C GLU A 76 -24.55 -29.08 0.91
N PHE A 77 -23.83 -29.72 -0.01
CA PHE A 77 -22.37 -29.88 0.09
C PHE A 77 -21.68 -28.51 0.21
N PHE A 78 -22.01 -27.61 -0.70
CA PHE A 78 -21.42 -26.29 -0.74
C PHE A 78 -21.72 -25.48 0.53
N LYS A 79 -22.96 -25.50 1.03
CA LYS A 79 -23.34 -24.85 2.29
C LYS A 79 -22.61 -25.44 3.50
N ALA A 80 -22.45 -26.77 3.55
CA ALA A 80 -21.71 -27.44 4.62
C ALA A 80 -20.24 -27.00 4.64
N LYS A 81 -19.58 -26.99 3.47
CA LYS A 81 -18.19 -26.54 3.36
C LYS A 81 -18.01 -25.05 3.66
N LEU A 82 -18.96 -24.19 3.27
CA LEU A 82 -18.96 -22.79 3.67
C LEU A 82 -19.08 -22.60 5.18
N ALA A 83 -19.88 -23.42 5.87
CA ALA A 83 -19.97 -23.39 7.32
C ALA A 83 -18.63 -23.78 7.98
N GLU A 84 -17.95 -24.81 7.46
CA GLU A 84 -16.61 -25.19 7.91
C GLU A 84 -15.59 -24.05 7.70
N LEU A 85 -15.62 -23.39 6.53
CA LEU A 85 -14.74 -22.25 6.25
C LEU A 85 -15.03 -21.06 7.17
N ARG A 86 -16.29 -20.77 7.48
CA ARG A 86 -16.66 -19.71 8.41
C ARG A 86 -16.10 -19.98 9.82
N GLU A 87 -16.18 -21.22 10.29
CA GLU A 87 -15.65 -21.60 11.61
C GLU A 87 -14.12 -21.47 11.65
N LEU A 88 -13.42 -21.95 10.62
CA LEU A 88 -11.96 -21.92 10.54
C LEU A 88 -11.40 -20.53 10.21
N GLY A 89 -12.19 -19.68 9.57
CA GLY A 89 -11.78 -18.37 9.09
C GLY A 89 -11.45 -17.36 10.18
N GLY A 90 -11.77 -17.66 11.44
CA GLY A 90 -11.53 -16.76 12.57
C GLY A 90 -12.51 -15.61 12.61
N LYS A 91 -12.27 -14.67 13.54
CA LYS A 91 -13.10 -13.47 13.66
C LYS A 91 -12.92 -12.62 12.41
N ASP A 92 -14.03 -12.13 11.87
CA ASP A 92 -14.03 -11.25 10.68
C ASP A 92 -13.28 -11.84 9.47
N TYR A 93 -13.19 -13.17 9.40
CA TYR A 93 -12.52 -13.92 8.35
C TYR A 93 -11.02 -13.62 8.18
N GLU A 94 -10.36 -13.09 9.22
CA GLU A 94 -8.94 -12.69 9.23
C GLU A 94 -7.98 -13.82 8.83
N LYS A 95 -8.37 -15.09 9.04
CA LYS A 95 -7.59 -16.27 8.64
C LYS A 95 -8.00 -16.84 7.29
N LEU A 96 -9.25 -16.63 6.86
CA LEU A 96 -9.76 -17.18 5.60
C LEU A 96 -9.34 -16.33 4.40
N ILE A 97 -9.45 -15.01 4.49
CA ILE A 97 -9.21 -14.11 3.36
C ILE A 97 -7.78 -14.24 2.80
N PRO A 98 -6.71 -14.27 3.62
CA PRO A 98 -5.36 -14.51 3.10
C PRO A 98 -5.23 -15.87 2.40
N GLN A 99 -5.96 -16.89 2.87
CA GLN A 99 -5.95 -18.22 2.26
C GLN A 99 -6.69 -18.25 0.92
N LEU A 100 -7.73 -17.43 0.76
CA LEU A 100 -8.39 -17.25 -0.54
C LEU A 100 -7.45 -16.56 -1.53
N VAL A 101 -6.70 -15.54 -1.11
CA VAL A 101 -5.67 -14.91 -1.95
C VAL A 101 -4.58 -15.90 -2.31
N TYR A 102 -4.09 -16.70 -1.35
CA TYR A 102 -3.11 -17.76 -1.62
C TYR A 102 -3.64 -18.75 -2.67
N TYR A 103 -4.89 -19.17 -2.51
CA TYR A 103 -5.55 -20.06 -3.46
C TYR A 103 -5.72 -19.41 -4.85
N SER A 104 -5.99 -18.11 -4.95
CA SER A 104 -6.08 -17.41 -6.24
C SER A 104 -4.76 -17.30 -7.00
N VAL A 105 -3.63 -17.48 -6.31
CA VAL A 105 -2.29 -17.43 -6.91
C VAL A 105 -1.74 -18.82 -7.22
N TYR A 106 -1.95 -19.79 -6.33
CA TYR A 106 -1.36 -21.13 -6.43
C TYR A 106 -2.38 -22.24 -6.64
N GLY A 107 -3.66 -21.91 -6.80
CA GLY A 107 -4.76 -22.85 -6.96
C GLY A 107 -4.53 -23.78 -8.13
N LYS A 108 -3.99 -23.27 -9.24
CA LYS A 108 -3.59 -24.08 -10.40
C LYS A 108 -2.69 -25.26 -10.02
N GLU A 109 -1.63 -24.99 -9.26
CA GLU A 109 -0.68 -26.03 -8.84
C GLU A 109 -1.31 -26.96 -7.79
N LEU A 110 -2.15 -26.42 -6.90
CA LEU A 110 -2.91 -27.21 -5.92
C LEU A 110 -3.93 -28.15 -6.57
N LEU A 111 -4.47 -27.79 -7.73
CA LEU A 111 -5.45 -28.56 -8.51
C LEU A 111 -4.82 -29.49 -9.56
N LYS A 112 -3.49 -29.47 -9.72
CA LYS A 112 -2.81 -30.26 -10.73
C LYS A 112 -3.12 -31.76 -10.57
N GLY A 113 -3.66 -32.37 -11.62
CA GLY A 113 -4.10 -33.77 -11.61
C GLY A 113 -5.48 -34.02 -10.98
N ARG A 114 -6.17 -32.99 -10.46
CA ARG A 114 -7.54 -33.08 -9.94
C ARG A 114 -8.61 -32.54 -10.90
N VAL A 115 -8.25 -31.64 -11.81
CA VAL A 115 -9.17 -30.98 -12.76
C VAL A 115 -8.53 -30.86 -14.14
N GLU A 116 -9.30 -31.05 -15.22
CA GLU A 116 -8.79 -30.95 -16.61
C GLU A 116 -8.42 -29.51 -17.01
N LYS A 117 -9.11 -28.50 -16.47
CA LYS A 117 -8.91 -27.06 -16.79
C LYS A 117 -8.88 -26.21 -15.50
N PRO A 118 -7.78 -26.22 -14.75
CA PRO A 118 -7.68 -25.52 -13.46
C PRO A 118 -7.87 -24.00 -13.57
N ASP A 119 -7.37 -23.39 -14.66
CA ASP A 119 -7.31 -21.92 -14.82
C ASP A 119 -8.67 -21.22 -14.80
N VAL A 120 -9.73 -21.85 -15.34
CA VAL A 120 -11.07 -21.25 -15.41
C VAL A 120 -11.78 -21.29 -14.06
N VAL A 121 -11.51 -22.32 -13.25
CA VAL A 121 -12.20 -22.53 -11.98
C VAL A 121 -11.60 -21.70 -10.86
N GLU A 122 -10.28 -21.46 -10.91
CA GLU A 122 -9.54 -20.68 -9.91
C GLU A 122 -9.99 -19.20 -9.84
N ALA A 123 -10.11 -18.54 -10.99
CA ALA A 123 -10.31 -17.09 -11.07
C ALA A 123 -11.64 -16.60 -10.46
N MET A 124 -12.68 -17.45 -10.43
CA MET A 124 -14.00 -17.06 -9.95
C MET A 124 -14.30 -17.56 -8.53
N PHE A 125 -13.64 -18.62 -8.09
CA PHE A 125 -14.09 -19.34 -6.90
C PHE A 125 -13.93 -18.56 -5.59
N ALA A 126 -12.84 -17.80 -5.45
CA ALA A 126 -12.65 -16.90 -4.31
C ALA A 126 -13.77 -15.86 -4.21
N GLY A 127 -14.19 -15.28 -5.35
CA GLY A 127 -15.30 -14.34 -5.42
C GLY A 127 -16.63 -14.95 -4.96
N VAL A 128 -16.91 -16.20 -5.36
CA VAL A 128 -18.12 -16.92 -4.93
C VAL A 128 -18.11 -17.13 -3.40
N ILE A 129 -16.99 -17.52 -2.80
CA ILE A 129 -16.90 -17.67 -1.34
C ILE A 129 -17.15 -16.33 -0.63
N ILE A 130 -16.52 -15.25 -1.10
CA ILE A 130 -16.68 -13.89 -0.55
C ILE A 130 -18.15 -13.48 -0.57
N GLU A 131 -18.82 -13.64 -1.71
CA GLU A 131 -20.22 -13.28 -1.89
C GLU A 131 -21.14 -14.10 -0.97
N GLN A 132 -20.96 -15.42 -0.92
CA GLN A 132 -21.81 -16.33 -0.17
C GLN A 132 -21.63 -16.18 1.36
N LEU A 133 -20.43 -15.85 1.80
CA LEU A 133 -20.15 -15.54 3.21
C LEU A 133 -20.46 -14.09 3.58
N LYS A 134 -20.85 -13.25 2.60
CA LYS A 134 -21.13 -11.82 2.76
C LYS A 134 -19.95 -11.08 3.41
N ILE A 135 -18.74 -11.40 2.98
CA ILE A 135 -17.52 -10.76 3.49
C ILE A 135 -17.49 -9.31 3.00
N SER A 136 -17.41 -8.35 3.93
CA SER A 136 -17.40 -6.94 3.58
C SER A 136 -16.05 -6.48 3.03
N LYS A 137 -16.04 -5.35 2.30
CA LYS A 137 -14.79 -4.69 1.86
C LYS A 137 -13.84 -4.45 3.03
N GLU A 138 -14.39 -4.02 4.17
CA GLU A 138 -13.63 -3.66 5.37
C GLU A 138 -12.90 -4.89 5.94
N GLN A 139 -13.58 -6.03 6.00
CA GLN A 139 -13.00 -7.31 6.43
C GLN A 139 -11.87 -7.73 5.49
N ILE A 140 -12.06 -7.59 4.18
CA ILE A 140 -11.01 -7.89 3.18
C ILE A 140 -9.79 -7.02 3.38
N VAL A 141 -9.96 -5.70 3.40
CA VAL A 141 -8.83 -4.77 3.58
C VAL A 141 -8.09 -5.09 4.86
N ASN A 142 -8.78 -5.25 5.99
CA ASN A 142 -8.15 -5.49 7.29
C ASN A 142 -7.39 -6.82 7.33
N ALA A 143 -7.91 -7.87 6.68
CA ALA A 143 -7.27 -9.18 6.66
C ALA A 143 -6.01 -9.21 5.77
N ILE A 144 -5.97 -8.47 4.67
CA ILE A 144 -4.82 -8.48 3.75
C ILE A 144 -3.76 -7.41 4.08
N LEU A 145 -4.13 -6.33 4.77
CA LEU A 145 -3.25 -5.21 5.10
C LEU A 145 -1.89 -5.64 5.70
N PRO A 146 -1.82 -6.62 6.62
CA PRO A 146 -0.55 -7.09 7.17
C PRO A 146 0.38 -7.73 6.13
N PHE A 147 -0.17 -8.29 5.05
CA PHE A 147 0.56 -9.06 4.06
C PHE A 147 0.96 -8.25 2.82
N LEU A 148 0.52 -6.99 2.68
CA LEU A 148 0.84 -6.14 1.52
C LEU A 148 2.34 -5.90 1.31
N ARG A 149 3.17 -6.18 2.32
CA ARG A 149 4.64 -6.07 2.26
C ARG A 149 5.36 -7.38 1.97
N THR A 150 4.65 -8.48 1.70
CA THR A 150 5.25 -9.77 1.34
C THR A 150 6.28 -9.62 0.21
N LYS A 151 7.40 -10.35 0.29
CA LYS A 151 8.37 -10.44 -0.81
C LYS A 151 7.87 -11.27 -1.98
N ASP A 152 6.84 -12.08 -1.77
CA ASP A 152 6.20 -12.82 -2.86
C ASP A 152 5.45 -11.86 -3.79
N GLU A 153 6.03 -11.60 -4.95
CA GLU A 153 5.48 -10.66 -5.92
C GLU A 153 4.12 -11.08 -6.47
N HIS A 154 3.86 -12.39 -6.56
CA HIS A 154 2.59 -12.92 -7.07
C HIS A 154 1.47 -12.69 -6.06
N LEU A 155 1.70 -13.01 -4.78
CA LEU A 155 0.75 -12.72 -3.70
C LEU A 155 0.51 -11.22 -3.57
N ARG A 156 1.57 -10.41 -3.58
CA ARG A 156 1.44 -8.94 -3.47
C ARG A 156 0.62 -8.37 -4.61
N LYS A 157 0.89 -8.78 -5.84
CA LYS A 157 0.13 -8.36 -7.03
C LYS A 157 -1.33 -8.77 -6.92
N GLU A 158 -1.62 -9.98 -6.45
CA GLU A 158 -3.00 -10.44 -6.31
C GLU A 158 -3.76 -9.68 -5.22
N MET A 159 -3.15 -9.40 -4.07
CA MET A 159 -3.73 -8.52 -3.05
C MET A 159 -4.02 -7.12 -3.61
N TYR A 160 -3.11 -6.58 -4.42
CA TYR A 160 -3.32 -5.29 -5.09
C TYR A 160 -4.48 -5.34 -6.10
N ASN A 161 -4.66 -6.46 -6.81
CA ASN A 161 -5.81 -6.66 -7.69
C ASN A 161 -7.12 -6.66 -6.90
N TRP A 162 -7.16 -7.36 -5.77
CA TRP A 162 -8.34 -7.42 -4.90
C TRP A 162 -8.72 -6.03 -4.39
N LEU A 163 -7.78 -5.29 -3.81
CA LEU A 163 -8.01 -3.90 -3.41
C LEU A 163 -8.45 -3.04 -4.59
N GLY A 164 -7.83 -3.24 -5.75
CA GLY A 164 -8.17 -2.56 -6.98
C GLY A 164 -9.60 -2.83 -7.46
N GLY A 165 -10.18 -3.99 -7.19
CA GLY A 165 -11.59 -4.26 -7.45
C GLY A 165 -12.52 -3.39 -6.60
N TYR A 166 -12.15 -3.17 -5.34
CA TYR A 166 -12.99 -2.43 -4.37
C TYR A 166 -12.80 -0.93 -4.37
N ASP A 167 -11.67 -0.43 -4.86
CA ASP A 167 -11.37 1.00 -4.87
C ASP A 167 -11.79 1.68 -6.16
N TYR A 168 -12.17 0.92 -7.20
CA TYR A 168 -12.67 1.50 -8.43
C TYR A 168 -14.13 1.87 -8.29
N ASN A 169 -14.44 3.16 -8.47
CA ASN A 169 -15.81 3.61 -8.61
C ASN A 169 -16.17 3.66 -10.10
N GLU A 170 -17.07 2.79 -10.54
CA GLU A 170 -17.48 2.72 -11.95
C GLU A 170 -18.20 3.99 -12.43
N THR A 171 -18.94 4.66 -11.54
CA THR A 171 -19.70 5.88 -11.85
C THR A 171 -18.76 7.06 -12.12
N THR A 172 -17.78 7.28 -11.25
CA THR A 172 -16.83 8.40 -11.38
C THR A 172 -15.62 8.02 -12.23
N ARG A 173 -15.45 6.74 -12.58
CA ARG A 173 -14.27 6.17 -13.24
C ARG A 173 -12.97 6.54 -12.52
N SER A 174 -13.03 6.68 -11.19
CA SER A 174 -11.92 7.11 -10.36
C SER A 174 -11.68 6.15 -9.22
N ARG A 175 -10.53 6.29 -8.57
CA ARG A 175 -10.18 5.55 -7.36
C ARG A 175 -10.69 6.29 -6.13
N ASP A 176 -11.27 5.55 -5.19
CA ASP A 176 -11.70 6.07 -3.89
C ASP A 176 -10.88 5.45 -2.77
N TYR A 177 -10.02 6.27 -2.15
CA TYR A 177 -9.19 5.91 -1.01
C TYR A 177 -9.70 6.48 0.32
N SER A 178 -10.94 6.97 0.37
CA SER A 178 -11.55 7.50 1.60
C SER A 178 -11.52 6.51 2.76
N TYR A 179 -11.72 5.22 2.50
CA TYR A 179 -11.61 4.17 3.51
C TYR A 179 -10.20 4.08 4.13
N TYR A 180 -9.15 4.29 3.32
CA TYR A 180 -7.77 4.22 3.80
C TYR A 180 -7.36 5.45 4.59
N GLN A 181 -8.03 6.58 4.41
CA GLN A 181 -7.69 7.83 5.09
C GLN A 181 -7.74 7.68 6.61
N SER A 182 -8.78 7.03 7.16
CA SER A 182 -8.92 6.79 8.60
C SER A 182 -7.84 5.84 9.13
N LEU A 183 -7.51 4.80 8.38
CA LEU A 183 -6.47 3.82 8.73
C LEU A 183 -5.08 4.45 8.78
N ILE A 184 -4.76 5.30 7.80
CA ILE A 184 -3.48 6.01 7.73
C ILE A 184 -3.44 7.10 8.80
N GLN A 185 -4.51 7.85 9.01
CA GLN A 185 -4.61 8.87 10.05
C GLN A 185 -4.40 8.27 11.45
N ALA A 186 -4.99 7.10 11.73
CA ALA A 186 -4.83 6.39 13.01
C ALA A 186 -3.38 5.91 13.25
N LYS A 187 -2.58 5.78 12.20
CA LYS A 187 -1.18 5.36 12.24
C LYS A 187 -0.26 6.39 11.60
N LYS A 188 -0.56 7.69 11.76
CA LYS A 188 0.11 8.79 11.05
C LYS A 188 1.63 8.78 11.21
N ASP A 189 2.14 8.38 12.37
CA ASP A 189 3.58 8.35 12.64
C ASP A 189 4.28 7.12 12.03
N ASN A 190 3.53 6.06 11.74
CA ASN A 190 4.02 4.84 11.12
C ASN A 190 2.94 4.24 10.19
N PRO A 191 2.66 4.91 9.05
CA PRO A 191 1.57 4.52 8.18
C PRO A 191 1.85 3.14 7.57
N PRO A 192 0.82 2.32 7.29
CA PRO A 192 1.02 0.99 6.71
C PRO A 192 1.72 1.08 5.33
N GLN A 193 3.03 0.88 5.29
CA GLN A 193 3.84 1.16 4.09
C GLN A 193 3.40 0.35 2.88
N GLY A 194 2.94 -0.90 3.07
CA GLY A 194 2.39 -1.72 1.98
C GLY A 194 1.13 -1.13 1.36
N LEU A 195 0.27 -0.48 2.17
CA LEU A 195 -0.91 0.23 1.69
C LEU A 195 -0.53 1.50 0.93
N ILE A 196 0.41 2.28 1.46
CA ILE A 196 0.92 3.47 0.77
C ILE A 196 1.54 3.07 -0.58
N GLN A 197 2.33 2.00 -0.61
CA GLN A 197 2.92 1.47 -1.85
C GLN A 197 1.83 1.05 -2.84
N TYR A 198 0.78 0.36 -2.40
CA TYR A 198 -0.35 0.00 -3.24
C TYR A 198 -1.04 1.23 -3.83
N MET A 199 -1.38 2.22 -3.00
CA MET A 199 -2.09 3.43 -3.43
C MET A 199 -1.31 4.17 -4.52
N TYR A 200 0.00 4.37 -4.31
CA TYR A 200 0.86 5.02 -5.30
C TYR A 200 1.07 4.18 -6.57
N TRP A 201 1.26 2.87 -6.44
CA TRP A 201 1.38 1.99 -7.60
C TRP A 201 0.12 2.03 -8.47
N ARG A 202 -1.06 2.15 -7.84
CA ARG A 202 -2.35 2.07 -8.54
C ARG A 202 -2.85 3.43 -9.05
N SER A 203 -2.69 4.49 -8.28
CA SER A 203 -3.07 5.86 -8.64
C SER A 203 -2.26 6.88 -7.84
N PRO A 204 -1.08 7.30 -8.37
CA PRO A 204 -0.24 8.29 -7.71
C PRO A 204 -0.97 9.58 -7.34
N GLN A 205 -1.86 10.05 -8.22
CA GLN A 205 -2.60 11.31 -8.05
C GLN A 205 -3.57 11.22 -6.87
N THR A 206 -4.42 10.19 -6.82
CA THR A 206 -5.36 10.01 -5.70
C THR A 206 -4.59 9.77 -4.40
N ALA A 207 -3.49 9.00 -4.43
CA ALA A 207 -2.65 8.78 -3.27
C ALA A 207 -2.05 10.08 -2.72
N LEU A 208 -1.53 10.96 -3.59
CA LEU A 208 -1.01 12.27 -3.23
C LEU A 208 -2.08 13.11 -2.50
N ILE A 209 -3.28 13.20 -3.07
CA ILE A 209 -4.39 13.98 -2.47
C ILE A 209 -4.82 13.38 -1.13
N THR A 210 -4.92 12.05 -1.02
CA THR A 210 -5.25 11.39 0.25
C THR A 210 -4.22 11.72 1.33
N LEU A 211 -2.92 11.62 1.04
CA LEU A 211 -1.88 11.91 2.02
C LEU A 211 -1.75 13.40 2.32
N MET A 212 -1.93 14.26 1.33
CA MET A 212 -2.00 15.71 1.49
C MET A 212 -3.07 16.09 2.52
N ASN A 213 -4.26 15.49 2.46
CA ASN A 213 -5.35 15.74 3.42
C ASN A 213 -5.06 15.25 4.84
N ILE A 214 -4.13 14.30 5.01
CA ILE A 214 -3.74 13.73 6.31
C ILE A 214 -2.59 14.53 6.93
N TYR A 215 -1.59 14.88 6.12
CA TYR A 215 -0.32 15.43 6.60
C TYR A 215 -0.26 16.94 6.55
N LEU A 216 -0.88 17.61 5.57
CA LEU A 216 -0.81 19.06 5.42
C LEU A 216 -1.98 19.77 6.11
N GLN A 217 -1.65 20.88 6.77
CA GLN A 217 -2.61 21.78 7.40
C GLN A 217 -2.80 23.08 6.61
N SER A 218 -1.80 23.49 5.82
CA SER A 218 -1.84 24.72 5.03
C SER A 218 -2.69 24.53 3.78
N GLU A 219 -3.80 25.25 3.67
CA GLU A 219 -4.66 25.21 2.48
C GLU A 219 -3.97 25.80 1.24
N GLU A 220 -3.13 26.83 1.41
CA GLU A 220 -2.32 27.39 0.33
C GLU A 220 -1.34 26.35 -0.24
N GLU A 221 -0.68 25.59 0.64
CA GLU A 221 0.25 24.53 0.21
C GLU A 221 -0.51 23.41 -0.53
N LYS A 222 -1.72 23.06 -0.05
CA LYS A 222 -2.59 22.09 -0.71
C LYS A 222 -3.03 22.56 -2.10
N GLU A 223 -3.38 23.83 -2.25
CA GLU A 223 -3.77 24.43 -3.52
C GLU A 223 -2.63 24.35 -4.53
N ILE A 224 -1.41 24.75 -4.14
CA ILE A 224 -0.21 24.69 -5.00
C ILE A 224 0.07 23.24 -5.45
N ILE A 225 0.03 22.29 -4.52
CA ILE A 225 0.25 20.86 -4.84
C ILE A 225 -0.83 20.34 -5.79
N THR A 226 -2.09 20.73 -5.57
CA THR A 226 -3.22 20.33 -6.42
C THR A 226 -3.04 20.86 -7.84
N ILE A 227 -2.71 22.14 -8.00
CA ILE A 227 -2.44 22.75 -9.30
C ILE A 227 -1.30 22.01 -10.02
N CYS A 228 -0.18 21.75 -9.34
CA CYS A 228 0.94 21.02 -9.94
C CYS A 228 0.53 19.60 -10.38
N LYS A 229 -0.24 18.90 -9.54
CA LYS A 229 -0.76 17.55 -9.83
C LYS A 229 -1.72 17.57 -11.01
N ASP A 230 -2.59 18.57 -11.12
CA ASP A 230 -3.56 18.71 -12.21
C ASP A 230 -2.85 18.95 -13.56
N ILE A 231 -1.84 19.82 -13.60
CA ILE A 231 -1.01 20.07 -14.80
C ILE A 231 -0.34 18.78 -15.27
N ILE A 232 0.27 18.02 -14.36
CA ILE A 232 0.92 16.74 -14.69
C ILE A 232 -0.11 15.72 -15.19
N GLU A 233 -1.28 15.64 -14.56
CA GLU A 233 -2.34 14.70 -14.97
C GLU A 233 -2.92 15.05 -16.34
N GLU A 234 -3.11 16.33 -16.63
CA GLU A 234 -3.58 16.80 -17.94
C GLU A 234 -2.57 16.45 -19.04
N ASP A 235 -1.27 16.69 -18.81
CA ASP A 235 -0.20 16.32 -19.74
C ASP A 235 -0.20 14.81 -20.03
N ILE A 236 -0.28 13.98 -18.99
CA ILE A 236 -0.39 12.53 -19.13
C ILE A 236 -1.63 12.15 -19.96
N LYS A 237 -2.80 12.73 -19.67
CA LYS A 237 -4.05 12.45 -20.40
C LYS A 237 -3.96 12.84 -21.88
N ASN A 238 -3.43 14.01 -22.18
CA ASN A 238 -3.30 14.51 -23.55
C ASN A 238 -2.38 13.60 -24.38
N ARG A 239 -1.38 12.97 -23.77
CA ARG A 239 -0.52 12.02 -24.49
C ARG A 239 -1.24 10.72 -24.88
N TYR A 240 -2.16 10.22 -24.05
CA TYR A 240 -2.92 9.02 -24.39
C TYR A 240 -4.11 9.33 -25.32
N TYR A 241 -4.84 10.41 -25.05
CA TYR A 241 -6.15 10.68 -25.65
C TYR A 241 -6.22 11.96 -26.48
N GLY A 242 -5.21 12.82 -26.43
CA GLY A 242 -5.16 14.09 -27.14
C GLY A 242 -4.78 13.97 -28.62
N PRO A 243 -4.74 15.10 -29.34
CA PRO A 243 -4.31 15.19 -30.74
C PRO A 243 -2.90 14.65 -30.94
N MET A 244 -2.60 14.12 -32.13
CA MET A 244 -1.30 13.49 -32.45
C MET A 244 -0.09 14.41 -32.19
N GLU A 245 -0.26 15.71 -32.38
CA GLU A 245 0.77 16.75 -32.20
C GLU A 245 1.20 16.92 -30.73
N GLU A 246 0.29 16.68 -29.79
CA GLU A 246 0.54 16.80 -28.34
C GLU A 246 1.15 15.53 -27.72
N LYS A 247 1.22 14.42 -28.48
CA LYS A 247 1.74 13.14 -27.96
C LYS A 247 3.26 13.10 -27.83
N ALA A 248 3.96 13.96 -28.59
CA ALA A 248 5.39 13.81 -28.83
C ALA A 248 6.29 14.33 -27.69
N ASN A 249 5.87 15.34 -26.94
CA ASN A 249 6.71 16.00 -25.93
C ASN A 249 5.91 16.29 -24.66
N ILE A 250 6.59 16.25 -23.51
CA ILE A 250 6.04 16.75 -22.25
C ILE A 250 6.05 18.28 -22.29
N SER A 251 4.96 18.90 -21.86
CA SER A 251 4.88 20.35 -21.71
C SER A 251 5.95 20.87 -20.73
N PRO A 252 6.58 22.03 -21.01
CA PRO A 252 7.46 22.69 -20.06
C PRO A 252 6.80 22.93 -18.70
N GLU A 253 5.49 23.18 -18.69
CA GLU A 253 4.67 23.37 -17.50
C GLU A 253 4.63 22.12 -16.63
N ALA A 254 4.40 20.94 -17.21
CA ALA A 254 4.37 19.69 -16.44
C ALA A 254 5.76 19.33 -15.88
N ILE A 255 6.84 19.58 -16.61
CA ILE A 255 8.21 19.45 -16.08
C ILE A 255 8.45 20.42 -14.92
N SER A 256 8.02 21.67 -15.06
CA SER A 256 8.13 22.70 -14.01
C SER A 256 7.35 22.31 -12.75
N SER A 257 6.11 21.83 -12.91
CA SER A 257 5.29 21.34 -11.80
C SER A 257 5.91 20.13 -11.09
N LEU A 258 6.45 19.17 -11.84
CA LEU A 258 7.14 18.02 -11.24
C LEU A 258 8.44 18.44 -10.53
N ASN A 259 9.16 19.40 -11.11
CA ASN A 259 10.36 20.01 -10.52
C ASN A 259 10.03 20.77 -9.22
N GLU A 260 8.90 21.46 -9.15
CA GLU A 260 8.43 22.14 -7.96
C GLU A 260 8.05 21.15 -6.86
N LEU A 261 7.26 20.11 -7.18
CA LEU A 261 6.89 19.07 -6.22
C LEU A 261 8.10 18.34 -5.62
N SER A 262 9.18 18.16 -6.40
CA SER A 262 10.42 17.54 -5.90
C SER A 262 11.29 18.47 -5.02
N ARG A 263 10.86 19.70 -4.71
CA ARG A 263 11.53 20.57 -3.73
C ARG A 263 10.94 20.46 -2.33
N TYR A 264 9.77 19.86 -2.22
CA TYR A 264 9.11 19.63 -0.94
C TYR A 264 9.95 18.70 -0.05
N LYS A 265 9.83 18.84 1.27
CA LYS A 265 10.60 17.99 2.21
C LYS A 265 9.88 16.68 2.55
N GLN A 266 8.61 16.58 2.18
CA GLN A 266 7.72 15.51 2.53
C GLN A 266 7.98 14.29 1.65
N TRP A 267 8.41 13.18 2.25
CA TRP A 267 8.75 11.94 1.55
C TRP A 267 7.62 11.40 0.66
N TRP A 268 6.35 11.64 1.02
CA TRP A 268 5.21 11.17 0.24
C TRP A 268 5.00 12.00 -1.03
N ILE A 269 5.40 13.27 -1.05
CA ILE A 269 5.46 14.07 -2.29
C ILE A 269 6.60 13.56 -3.17
N HIS A 270 7.77 13.25 -2.59
CA HIS A 270 8.85 12.61 -3.33
C HIS A 270 8.47 11.24 -3.90
N LEU A 271 7.69 10.44 -3.17
CA LEU A 271 7.16 9.17 -3.65
C LEU A 271 6.22 9.36 -4.84
N TYR A 272 5.37 10.39 -4.81
CA TYR A 272 4.55 10.78 -5.97
C TYR A 272 5.43 11.05 -7.19
N VAL A 273 6.43 11.93 -7.05
CA VAL A 273 7.33 12.29 -8.16
C VAL A 273 8.05 11.05 -8.70
N ALA A 274 8.58 10.20 -7.83
CA ALA A 274 9.29 8.98 -8.23
C ALA A 274 8.37 8.01 -8.98
N GLU A 275 7.12 7.85 -8.55
CA GLU A 275 6.14 6.98 -9.22
C GLU A 275 5.66 7.56 -10.56
N ILE A 276 5.50 8.87 -10.70
CA ILE A 276 5.24 9.51 -12.00
C ILE A 276 6.37 9.19 -12.97
N ILE A 277 7.64 9.38 -12.59
CA ILE A 277 8.79 9.08 -13.46
C ILE A 277 8.86 7.59 -13.80
N LYS A 278 8.57 6.71 -12.85
CA LYS A 278 8.57 5.26 -13.07
C LYS A 278 7.49 4.80 -14.07
N GLN A 279 6.31 5.39 -14.00
CA GLN A 279 5.16 5.06 -14.85
C GLN A 279 5.24 5.78 -16.20
N HIS A 280 5.87 6.94 -16.24
CA HIS A 280 6.03 7.81 -17.40
C HIS A 280 7.51 8.24 -17.56
N PRO A 281 8.39 7.35 -18.08
CA PRO A 281 9.85 7.59 -18.15
C PRO A 281 10.27 8.87 -18.88
N GLU A 282 9.42 9.38 -19.76
CA GLU A 282 9.56 10.68 -20.40
C GLU A 282 9.74 11.84 -19.39
N PHE A 283 9.16 11.75 -18.20
CA PHE A 283 9.30 12.77 -17.13
C PHE A 283 10.66 12.70 -16.43
N ASN A 284 11.55 11.79 -16.85
CA ASN A 284 12.86 11.64 -16.25
C ASN A 284 13.70 12.90 -16.46
N ASN A 285 13.98 13.60 -15.35
CA ASN A 285 14.83 14.78 -15.31
C ASN A 285 16.01 14.51 -14.35
N PRO A 286 17.27 14.63 -14.79
CA PRO A 286 18.44 14.33 -13.97
C PRO A 286 18.50 15.12 -12.65
N GLU A 287 18.09 16.40 -12.65
CA GLU A 287 18.11 17.24 -11.45
C GLU A 287 17.04 16.84 -10.42
N ILE A 288 15.88 16.41 -10.91
CA ILE A 288 14.82 15.83 -10.05
C ILE A 288 15.34 14.52 -9.45
N ILE A 289 15.91 13.64 -10.27
CA ILE A 289 16.44 12.35 -9.82
C ILE A 289 17.53 12.55 -8.75
N GLU A 290 18.47 13.46 -8.94
CA GLU A 290 19.51 13.72 -7.93
C GLU A 290 18.96 14.21 -6.59
N ARG A 291 17.89 15.01 -6.59
CA ARG A 291 17.21 15.38 -5.35
C ARG A 291 16.54 14.19 -4.68
N LEU A 292 15.80 13.38 -5.44
CA LEU A 292 15.11 12.21 -4.89
C LEU A 292 16.09 11.19 -4.29
N LYS A 293 17.31 11.07 -4.84
CA LYS A 293 18.37 10.21 -4.27
C LYS A 293 18.74 10.57 -2.83
N GLN A 294 18.53 11.82 -2.42
CA GLN A 294 18.83 12.30 -1.07
C GLN A 294 17.73 11.94 -0.05
N ASP A 295 16.55 11.54 -0.50
CA ASP A 295 15.44 11.13 0.37
C ASP A 295 15.76 9.78 1.04
N LYS A 296 15.67 9.70 2.37
CA LYS A 296 16.01 8.46 3.10
C LYS A 296 14.86 7.49 3.23
N HIS A 297 13.65 7.85 2.81
CA HIS A 297 12.46 7.04 3.01
C HIS A 297 12.52 5.77 2.16
N PRO A 298 12.32 4.56 2.75
CA PRO A 298 12.49 3.29 2.06
C PRO A 298 11.64 3.14 0.78
N LEU A 299 10.40 3.63 0.80
CA LEU A 299 9.52 3.57 -0.38
C LEU A 299 10.05 4.40 -1.55
N VAL A 300 10.58 5.59 -1.29
CA VAL A 300 11.16 6.46 -2.34
C VAL A 300 12.38 5.77 -2.93
N GLN A 301 13.28 5.26 -2.09
CA GLN A 301 14.48 4.54 -2.53
C GLN A 301 14.16 3.27 -3.33
N LYS A 302 13.14 2.52 -2.93
CA LYS A 302 12.66 1.34 -3.65
C LYS A 302 12.21 1.70 -5.07
N VAL A 303 11.36 2.72 -5.20
CA VAL A 303 10.87 3.19 -6.51
C VAL A 303 12.00 3.71 -7.38
N LEU A 304 12.92 4.50 -6.82
CA LEU A 304 14.07 5.01 -7.57
C LEU A 304 14.99 3.91 -8.09
N LYS A 305 15.14 2.80 -7.37
CA LYS A 305 15.88 1.63 -7.86
C LYS A 305 15.21 1.07 -9.11
N GLU A 306 13.89 0.88 -9.07
CA GLU A 306 13.10 0.40 -10.21
C GLU A 306 13.12 1.35 -11.42
N VAL A 307 13.28 2.66 -11.21
CA VAL A 307 13.47 3.64 -12.29
C VAL A 307 14.82 3.47 -13.00
N ARG A 308 15.89 3.09 -12.28
CA ARG A 308 17.24 2.93 -12.84
C ARG A 308 17.44 1.61 -13.57
N ASP A 309 16.69 0.59 -13.18
CA ASP A 309 16.81 -0.77 -13.72
C ASP A 309 16.04 -0.95 -15.06
N LYS A 310 15.38 0.11 -15.56
CA LYS A 310 14.67 0.15 -16.85
C LYS A 310 15.50 0.84 -17.92
#